data_AF-A0A0Q7VY99-F1
#
_entry.id   AF-A0A0Q7VY99-F1
#
_cell.length_a   1.000
_cell.length_b   1.000
_cell.length_c   1.000
_cell.angle_alpha   90.00
_cell.angle_beta   90.00
_cell.angle_gamma   90.00
#
_symmetry.space_group_name_H-M   'P 1'
#
loop_
_entity.id
_entity.type
_entity.pdbx_description
1 polymer ?
#
loop_
_entity_poly.entity_id
_entity_poly.type
_entity_poly.pdbx_seq_one_letter_code
_entity_poly.pdbx_strand_id
1 'polypeptide(L)' 'MAFSRDGNVPPLVHELAALIPSPFFSLDTVISKSGQLRLIELGDGQVSDRKKWSPDRFAAMLQSQL' A
#
# COMPACT_ATOMS: atom_id res chain seq x y z
N MET A 1 -2.05 -1.11 9.61
CA MET A 1 -2.48 -2.28 8.81
C MET A 1 -2.15 -2.02 7.35
N ALA A 2 -2.09 -3.05 6.49
CA ALA A 2 -1.82 -2.86 5.06
C ALA A 2 -3.11 -2.82 4.24
N PHE A 3 -3.16 -1.95 3.23
CA PHE A 3 -4.38 -1.70 2.45
C PHE A 3 -4.07 -1.58 0.95
N SER A 4 -5.06 -1.91 0.12
CA SER A 4 -5.02 -1.69 -1.32
C SER A 4 -6.38 -1.19 -1.83
N ARG A 5 -6.39 -0.64 -3.04
CA ARG A 5 -7.59 -0.05 -3.67
C ARG A 5 -8.67 -1.05 -4.03
N ASP A 6 -8.34 -2.33 -4.14
CA ASP A 6 -9.24 -3.43 -4.49
C ASP A 6 -9.42 -4.41 -3.32
N GLY A 7 -8.56 -4.37 -2.30
CA GLY A 7 -8.65 -5.18 -1.09
C GLY A 7 -7.77 -6.41 -1.17
N ASN A 8 -7.11 -6.63 -2.30
CA ASN A 8 -6.08 -7.63 -2.42
C ASN A 8 -4.75 -7.05 -1.92
N VAL A 9 -4.30 -7.50 -0.75
CA VAL A 9 -3.04 -7.09 -0.13
C VAL A 9 -2.14 -8.33 -0.05
N PRO A 10 -1.07 -8.39 -0.86
CA PRO A 10 -0.16 -9.54 -0.84
C PRO A 10 0.59 -9.69 0.50
N PRO A 11 0.98 -10.93 0.90
CA PRO A 11 1.72 -11.18 2.14
C PRO A 11 2.98 -10.31 2.30
N LEU A 12 3.74 -10.12 1.22
CA LEU A 12 4.92 -9.25 1.18
C LEU A 12 4.65 -7.84 1.73
N VAL A 13 3.45 -7.29 1.49
CA VAL A 13 3.09 -5.95 1.95
C VAL A 13 2.92 -5.92 3.47
N HIS A 14 2.35 -6.97 4.06
CA HIS A 14 2.24 -7.09 5.51
C HIS A 14 3.61 -7.24 6.18
N GLU A 15 4.51 -8.02 5.57
CA GLU A 15 5.89 -8.18 6.03
C GLU A 15 6.62 -6.82 6.05
N LEU A 16 6.53 -6.04 4.97
CA LEU A 16 7.13 -4.71 4.88
C LEU A 16 6.53 -3.73 5.90
N ALA A 17 5.22 -3.77 6.11
CA ALA A 17 4.54 -2.93 7.11
C ALA A 17 5.00 -3.21 8.54
N ALA A 18 5.44 -4.44 8.85
CA ALA A 18 5.99 -4.78 10.17
C ALA A 18 7.42 -4.27 10.39
N LEU A 19 8.16 -3.97 9.31
CA LEU A 19 9.57 -3.57 9.37
C LEU A 19 9.76 -2.06 9.45
N ILE A 20 8.77 -1.27 9.04
CA ILE A 20 8.89 0.17 8.88
C ILE A 20 8.10 0.86 10.00
N PRO A 21 8.77 1.53 10.97
CA PRO A 21 8.10 2.24 12.05
C PRO A 21 7.58 3.61 11.55
N SER A 22 6.65 3.59 10.60
CA SER A 22 5.96 4.77 10.10
C SER A 22 4.45 4.60 10.26
N PRO A 23 3.73 5.63 10.73
CA PRO A 23 2.27 5.56 10.86
C PRO A 23 1.56 5.45 9.50
N PHE A 24 2.20 5.95 8.44
CA PHE A 24 1.68 5.87 7.08
C PHE A 24 2.84 5.94 6.07
N PHE A 25 2.77 5.09 5.04
CA PHE A 25 3.66 5.16 3.89
C PHE A 25 2.98 4.47 2.71
N SER A 26 3.36 4.85 1.49
CA SER A 26 2.92 4.20 0.26
C SER A 26 3.99 3.25 -0.25
N LEU A 27 3.55 2.21 -0.97
CA LEU A 27 4.42 1.25 -1.63
C LEU A 27 3.91 0.96 -3.04
N ASP A 28 4.83 0.89 -3.98
CA ASP A 28 4.55 0.44 -5.34
C ASP A 28 5.20 -0.93 -5.57
N THR A 29 4.41 -1.86 -6.10
CA THR A 29 4.85 -3.22 -6.42
C THR A 29 4.61 -3.56 -7.88
N VAL A 30 5.42 -4.45 -8.43
CA VAL A 30 5.26 -5.00 -9.77
C VAL A 30 5.36 -6.51 -9.76
N ILE A 31 4.66 -7.17 -10.68
CA ILE A 31 4.86 -8.59 -10.96
C ILE A 31 5.92 -8.71 -12.07
N SER A 32 7.04 -9.35 -11.75
CA SER A 32 8.10 -9.61 -12.73
C SER A 32 7.65 -10.59 -13.82
N LYS A 33 8.45 -10.71 -14.88
CA LYS A 33 8.16 -11.65 -15.99
C LYS A 33 8.03 -13.11 -15.55
N SER A 34 8.64 -13.50 -14.44
CA SER A 34 8.52 -14.84 -13.85
C SER A 34 7.33 -15.00 -12.90
N GLY A 35 6.46 -13.99 -12.79
CA GLY A 35 5.31 -14.01 -11.89
C GLY A 35 5.61 -13.62 -10.44
N GLN A 36 6.88 -13.33 -10.10
CA GLN A 36 7.25 -12.94 -8.74
C GLN A 36 6.89 -11.47 -8.47
N LEU A 37 6.21 -11.21 -7.35
CA LEU A 37 5.94 -9.87 -6.84
C LEU A 37 7.22 -9.22 -6.31
N ARG A 38 7.45 -7.94 -6.64
CA ARG A 38 8.62 -7.17 -6.23
C ARG A 38 8.21 -5.79 -5.74
N LEU A 39 8.85 -5.33 -4.67
CA LEU A 39 8.81 -3.93 -4.23
C LEU A 39 9.64 -3.08 -5.18
N ILE A 40 9.13 -1.90 -5.54
CA ILE A 40 9.81 -0.94 -6.43
C ILE A 40 10.06 0.38 -5.72
N GLU A 41 9.10 0.87 -4.95
CA GLU A 41 9.20 2.16 -4.27
C GLU A 41 8.55 2.11 -2.88
N LEU A 42 9.12 2.88 -1.96
CA LEU A 42 8.55 3.24 -0.67
C LEU A 42 8.58 4.77 -0.56
N GLY A 43 7.45 5.39 -0.19
CA GLY A 43 7.35 6.84 0.01
C GLY A 43 6.60 7.17 1.30
N ASP A 44 6.91 8.28 1.98
CA ASP A 44 6.38 8.59 3.32
C ASP A 44 4.91 9.06 3.36
N GLY A 45 4.17 8.82 2.28
CA GLY A 45 2.74 9.14 2.18
C GLY A 45 2.40 10.06 1.03
N GLN A 46 3.39 10.60 0.33
CA GLN A 46 3.15 11.30 -0.93
C GLN A 46 2.84 10.28 -2.04
N VAL A 47 1.55 10.03 -2.27
CA VAL A 47 1.08 9.44 -3.52
C VAL A 47 0.96 10.54 -4.58
N SER A 48 1.57 10.34 -5.75
CA SER A 48 1.58 11.34 -6.83
C SER A 48 0.20 11.64 -7.42
N ASP A 49 -0.79 10.79 -7.14
CA ASP A 49 -2.21 10.90 -7.54
C ASP A 49 -3.04 9.92 -6.67
N ARG A 50 -4.37 9.91 -6.80
CA ARG A 50 -5.27 8.95 -6.14
C ARG A 50 -5.06 7.50 -6.55
N LYS A 51 -4.23 7.20 -7.57
CA LYS A 51 -3.92 5.83 -8.05
C LYS A 51 -5.16 4.92 -8.24
N LYS A 52 -6.30 5.50 -8.62
CA LYS A 52 -7.64 4.87 -8.76
C LYS A 52 -8.32 4.45 -7.44
N TRP A 53 -7.92 4.97 -6.30
CA TRP A 53 -8.69 4.88 -5.06
C TRP A 53 -9.95 5.74 -5.17
N SER A 54 -11.11 5.18 -4.80
CA SER A 54 -12.30 5.99 -4.56
C SER A 54 -12.10 6.83 -3.29
N PRO A 55 -12.69 8.03 -3.19
CA PRO A 55 -12.52 8.89 -2.02
C PRO A 55 -13.07 8.21 -0.76
N ASP A 56 -14.24 7.56 -0.88
CA ASP A 56 -14.89 6.88 0.25
C ASP A 56 -14.03 5.74 0.81
N ARG A 57 -13.41 4.96 -0.08
CA ARG A 57 -12.52 3.86 0.34
C ARG A 57 -11.27 4.40 1.02
N PHE A 58 -10.70 5.48 0.49
CA PHE A 58 -9.53 6.12 1.07
C PHE A 58 -9.85 6.73 2.45
N ALA A 59 -11.00 7.39 2.59
CA ALA A 59 -11.46 7.94 3.85
C ALA A 59 -11.72 6.85 4.90
N ALA A 60 -12.39 5.76 4.52
CA ALA A 60 -12.63 4.62 5.40
C ALA A 60 -11.32 3.97 5.89
N MET A 61 -10.32 3.84 5.01
CA MET A 61 -8.98 3.37 5.38
C MET A 61 -8.36 4.27 6.44
N LEU A 62 -8.34 5.59 6.23
CA LEU A 62 -7.77 6.54 7.19
C LEU A 62 -8.50 6.52 8.54
N GLN A 63 -9.84 6.46 8.54
CA GLN A 63 -10.64 6.37 9.77
C GLN A 63 -10.35 5.11 10.58
N SER A 64 -10.03 3.99 9.92
CA SER A 64 -9.70 2.74 10.62
C SER A 64 -8.35 2.76 11.34
N GLN A 65 -7.54 3.80 11.14
CA GLN A 65 -6.23 3.97 11.79
C GLN A 65 -6.28 4.97 12.97
N LEU A 66 -7.42 5.62 13.21
CA LEU A 66 -7.70 6.43 14.40
C LEU A 66 -8.25 5.55 15.53
#